data_AF-A0A5J5HQY9-F1
#
_entry.id   AF-A0A5J5HQY9-F1
#
_cell.length_a   1.000
_cell.length_b   1.000
_cell.length_c   1.000
_cell.angle_alpha   90.00
_cell.angle_beta   90.00
_cell.angle_gamma   90.00
#
_symmetry.space_group_name_H-M   'P 1'
#
loop_
_entity.id
_entity.type
_entity.pdbx_description
1 polymer ?
#
loop_
_entity_poly.entity_id
_entity_poly.type
_entity_poly.pdbx_seq_one_letter_code
_entity_poly.pdbx_strand_id
1 'polypeptide(L)'
;MTLEEWRYDCAVKQKKGLHFIIASVIIWTAVLIVHLTSLPILTKNLLTFCFTAPLMPIAYFISRMINVDFTNKGNPLTNLGVLFSLNQLLYLLIAMWVYPTVPESMVMVLAMIFGAHLLPFGWLYQSRNYIVLSVVIPIVSLYIGVNFPPYMVAGAMIMFEVLFSLLLSLEVKRLSSVND
;
A
#
# COMPACT_ATOMS: atom_id res chain seq x y z
N MET A 1 24.76 11.39 -11.83
CA MET A 1 23.69 11.75 -10.91
C MET A 1 24.05 11.31 -9.50
N THR A 2 23.82 12.17 -8.50
CA THR A 2 23.92 11.83 -7.08
C THR A 2 22.76 10.93 -6.63
N LEU A 3 22.86 10.27 -5.47
CA LEU A 3 21.77 9.45 -4.92
C LEU A 3 20.47 10.25 -4.76
N GLU A 4 20.59 11.50 -4.31
CA GLU A 4 19.45 12.40 -4.08
C GLU A 4 18.78 12.79 -5.41
N GLU A 5 19.56 13.04 -6.45
CA GLU A 5 19.02 13.27 -7.81
C GLU A 5 18.27 12.04 -8.34
N TRP A 6 18.78 10.83 -8.10
CA TRP A 6 18.08 9.60 -8.48
C TRP A 6 16.77 9.41 -7.69
N ARG A 7 16.75 9.71 -6.40
CA ARG A 7 15.54 9.65 -5.57
C ARG A 7 14.50 10.68 -6.04
N TYR A 8 14.94 11.90 -6.32
CA TYR A 8 14.09 12.96 -6.86
C TYR A 8 13.47 12.58 -8.20
N ASP A 9 14.29 12.08 -9.14
CA ASP A 9 13.84 11.61 -10.44
C ASP A 9 12.77 10.51 -10.32
N CYS A 10 12.98 9.52 -9.43
CA CYS A 10 11.99 8.51 -9.11
C CYS A 10 10.69 9.12 -8.56
N ALA A 11 10.78 10.03 -7.59
CA ALA A 11 9.63 10.65 -6.97
C ALA A 11 8.77 11.44 -7.97
N VAL A 12 9.40 12.14 -8.92
CA VAL A 12 8.72 12.90 -9.97
C VAL A 12 8.08 11.97 -11.00
N LYS A 13 8.87 11.10 -11.64
CA LYS A 13 8.41 10.25 -12.76
C LYS A 13 7.39 9.19 -12.34
N GLN A 14 7.56 8.62 -11.14
CA GLN A 14 6.64 7.62 -10.60
C GLN A 14 5.48 8.25 -9.82
N LYS A 15 5.43 9.59 -9.71
CA LYS A 15 4.49 10.34 -8.86
C LYS A 15 4.41 9.77 -7.46
N LYS A 16 5.58 9.49 -6.87
CA LYS A 16 5.73 8.91 -5.53
C LYS A 16 4.90 7.63 -5.30
N GLY A 17 4.67 6.82 -6.34
CA GLY A 17 3.89 5.58 -6.22
C GLY A 17 2.38 5.78 -6.05
N LEU A 18 1.84 6.97 -6.32
CA LEU A 18 0.42 7.30 -6.10
C LEU A 18 -0.56 6.29 -6.72
N HIS A 19 -0.24 5.76 -7.90
CA HIS A 19 -1.04 4.75 -8.59
C HIS A 19 -1.21 3.45 -7.79
N PHE A 20 -0.21 3.06 -6.99
CA PHE A 20 -0.33 1.92 -6.06
C PHE A 20 -1.27 2.20 -4.91
N ILE A 21 -1.22 3.40 -4.32
CA ILE A 21 -2.08 3.75 -3.19
C ILE A 21 -3.54 3.85 -3.64
N ILE A 22 -3.80 4.44 -4.81
CA ILE A 22 -5.15 4.47 -5.40
C ILE A 22 -5.64 3.05 -5.73
N ALA A 23 -4.78 2.19 -6.27
CA ALA A 23 -5.14 0.78 -6.50
C ALA A 23 -5.49 0.07 -5.18
N SER A 24 -4.74 0.37 -4.11
CA SER A 24 -4.98 -0.20 -2.78
C SER A 24 -6.38 0.13 -2.25
N VAL A 25 -6.87 1.36 -2.46
CA VAL A 25 -8.25 1.75 -2.07
C VAL A 25 -9.28 0.82 -2.70
N ILE A 26 -9.10 0.44 -3.96
CA ILE A 26 -9.99 -0.49 -4.68
C ILE A 26 -9.92 -1.88 -4.04
N ILE A 27 -8.71 -2.36 -3.73
CA ILE A 27 -8.49 -3.66 -3.07
C ILE A 27 -9.16 -3.68 -1.69
N TRP A 28 -8.91 -2.69 -0.84
CA TRP A 28 -9.47 -2.65 0.51
C TRP A 28 -10.98 -2.44 0.52
N THR A 29 -11.54 -1.78 -0.50
CA THR A 29 -13.00 -1.74 -0.72
C THR A 29 -13.54 -3.14 -0.99
N ALA A 30 -12.88 -3.95 -1.84
CA ALA A 30 -13.28 -5.33 -2.06
C ALA A 30 -13.16 -6.18 -0.77
N VAL A 31 -12.08 -6.01 0.00
CA VAL A 31 -11.89 -6.67 1.31
C VAL A 31 -13.02 -6.29 2.27
N LEU A 32 -13.39 -5.02 2.36
CA LEU A 32 -14.52 -4.58 3.20
C LEU A 32 -15.82 -5.27 2.78
N ILE A 33 -16.14 -5.28 1.49
CA ILE A 33 -17.34 -5.94 0.95
C ILE A 33 -17.35 -7.43 1.34
N VAL A 34 -16.22 -8.14 1.17
CA VAL A 34 -16.08 -9.55 1.57
C VAL A 34 -16.35 -9.74 3.06
N HIS A 35 -15.77 -8.90 3.92
CA HIS A 35 -15.92 -9.05 5.37
C HIS A 35 -17.29 -8.64 5.91
N LEU A 36 -18.08 -7.86 5.15
CA LEU A 36 -19.48 -7.56 5.42
C LEU A 36 -20.45 -8.69 5.04
N THR A 37 -20.02 -9.68 4.24
CA THR A 37 -20.87 -10.84 3.90
C THR A 37 -21.12 -11.76 5.10
N SER A 38 -22.06 -12.70 4.97
CA SER A 38 -22.29 -13.79 5.93
C SER A 38 -21.44 -15.04 5.67
N LEU A 39 -20.41 -14.97 4.81
CA LEU A 39 -19.55 -16.11 4.49
C LEU A 39 -18.73 -16.58 5.71
N PRO A 40 -18.31 -17.86 5.76
CA PRO A 40 -17.37 -18.35 6.77
C PRO A 40 -16.05 -17.56 6.75
N ILE A 41 -15.44 -17.34 7.92
CA ILE A 41 -14.23 -16.51 8.05
C ILE A 41 -13.07 -16.99 7.16
N LEU A 42 -12.86 -18.31 7.03
CA LEU A 42 -11.81 -18.85 6.16
C LEU A 42 -12.07 -18.51 4.69
N THR A 43 -13.32 -18.59 4.23
CA THR A 43 -13.71 -18.19 2.87
C THR A 43 -13.48 -16.69 2.66
N LYS A 44 -13.84 -15.86 3.64
CA LYS A 44 -13.57 -14.41 3.61
C LYS A 44 -12.07 -14.12 3.50
N ASN A 45 -11.25 -14.81 4.27
CA ASN A 45 -9.80 -14.64 4.26
C ASN A 45 -9.16 -15.11 2.95
N LEU A 46 -9.67 -16.20 2.36
CA LEU A 46 -9.20 -16.70 1.06
C LEU A 46 -9.52 -15.69 -0.04
N LEU A 47 -10.75 -15.18 -0.06
CA LEU A 47 -11.16 -14.13 -1.00
C LEU A 47 -10.32 -12.85 -0.80
N THR A 48 -10.06 -12.45 0.44
CA THR A 48 -9.17 -11.33 0.76
C THR A 48 -7.79 -11.51 0.14
N PHE A 49 -7.17 -12.69 0.25
CA PHE A 49 -5.92 -12.99 -0.44
C PHE A 49 -6.05 -12.87 -1.96
N CYS A 50 -7.08 -13.47 -2.56
CA CYS A 50 -7.31 -13.39 -4.00
C CYS A 50 -7.44 -11.94 -4.48
N PHE A 51 -8.10 -11.07 -3.71
CA PHE A 51 -8.24 -9.65 -4.05
C PHE A 51 -6.93 -8.86 -3.94
N THR A 52 -5.92 -9.32 -3.19
CA THR A 52 -4.60 -8.67 -3.19
C THR A 52 -3.76 -8.96 -4.44
N ALA A 53 -3.98 -10.11 -5.10
CA ALA A 53 -3.22 -10.52 -6.28
C ALA A 53 -3.28 -9.53 -7.47
N PRO A 54 -4.43 -8.94 -7.83
CA PRO A 54 -4.51 -7.98 -8.94
C PRO A 54 -3.97 -6.58 -8.64
N LEU A 55 -3.39 -6.33 -7.45
CA LEU A 55 -2.87 -5.00 -7.08
C LEU A 55 -1.91 -4.43 -8.13
N MET A 56 -0.93 -5.23 -8.58
CA MET A 56 0.05 -4.83 -9.60
C MET A 56 -0.61 -4.49 -10.95
N PRO A 57 -1.45 -5.36 -11.55
CA PRO A 57 -2.22 -5.03 -12.75
C PRO A 57 -3.06 -3.76 -12.64
N ILE A 58 -3.77 -3.57 -11.52
CA ILE A 58 -4.61 -2.40 -11.29
C ILE A 58 -3.75 -1.13 -11.16
N ALA A 59 -2.68 -1.18 -10.38
CA ALA A 59 -1.74 -0.07 -10.25
C ALA A 59 -1.12 0.32 -11.59
N TYR A 60 -0.78 -0.67 -12.43
CA TYR A 60 -0.30 -0.42 -13.79
C TYR A 60 -1.36 0.29 -14.65
N PHE A 61 -2.63 -0.14 -14.60
CA PHE A 61 -3.70 0.54 -15.34
C PHE A 61 -3.89 1.99 -14.87
N ILE A 62 -3.92 2.21 -13.55
CA ILE A 62 -4.02 3.56 -12.97
C ILE A 62 -2.81 4.41 -13.36
N SER A 63 -1.60 3.84 -13.41
CA SER A 63 -0.39 4.55 -13.82
C SER A 63 -0.53 5.17 -15.21
N ARG A 64 -1.23 4.48 -16.14
CA ARG A 64 -1.53 5.01 -17.48
C ARG A 64 -2.54 6.15 -17.43
N MET A 65 -3.58 6.04 -16.59
CA MET A 65 -4.58 7.10 -16.41
C MET A 65 -3.97 8.39 -15.85
N ILE A 66 -3.00 8.27 -14.94
CA ILE A 66 -2.36 9.42 -14.30
C ILE A 66 -1.00 9.80 -14.91
N ASN A 67 -0.65 9.29 -16.10
CA ASN A 67 0.60 9.60 -16.81
C ASN A 67 1.86 9.41 -15.94
N VAL A 68 2.01 8.24 -15.33
CA VAL A 68 3.19 7.82 -14.58
C VAL A 68 4.13 7.02 -15.48
N ASP A 69 5.42 7.32 -15.44
CA ASP A 69 6.43 6.40 -15.98
C ASP A 69 6.70 5.28 -14.96
N PHE A 70 5.97 4.18 -15.15
CA PHE A 70 6.01 3.02 -14.28
C PHE A 70 7.39 2.33 -14.24
N THR A 71 8.13 2.36 -15.35
CA THR A 71 9.37 1.58 -15.50
C THR A 71 10.63 2.38 -15.23
N ASN A 72 10.62 3.70 -15.48
CA ASN A 72 11.76 4.62 -15.33
C ASN A 72 13.12 3.96 -15.62
N LYS A 73 13.27 3.43 -16.83
CA LYS A 73 14.36 2.49 -17.22
C LYS A 73 15.78 3.07 -17.10
N GLY A 74 15.92 4.40 -17.00
CA GLY A 74 17.20 5.07 -16.81
C GLY A 74 17.66 5.18 -15.36
N ASN A 75 16.79 4.87 -14.39
CA ASN A 75 17.05 5.07 -12.97
C ASN A 75 17.26 3.72 -12.25
N PRO A 76 18.46 3.46 -11.70
CA PRO A 76 18.76 2.18 -11.05
C PRO A 76 17.93 1.96 -9.77
N LEU A 77 17.42 3.03 -9.15
CA LEU A 77 16.57 2.91 -7.96
C LEU A 77 15.17 2.36 -8.27
N THR A 78 14.76 2.31 -9.55
CA THR A 78 13.52 1.62 -9.94
C THR A 78 13.59 0.12 -9.59
N ASN A 79 14.74 -0.52 -9.82
CA ASN A 79 14.95 -1.93 -9.44
C ASN A 79 14.95 -2.11 -7.92
N LEU A 80 15.40 -1.10 -7.17
CA LEU A 80 15.33 -1.09 -5.72
C LEU A 80 13.88 -1.00 -5.21
N GLY A 81 13.03 -0.21 -5.88
CA GLY A 81 11.59 -0.19 -5.62
C GLY A 81 10.94 -1.57 -5.83
N VAL A 82 11.34 -2.30 -6.88
CA VAL A 82 10.90 -3.69 -7.12
C VAL A 82 11.38 -4.60 -5.98
N LEU A 83 12.62 -4.47 -5.54
CA LEU A 83 13.15 -5.25 -4.42
C LEU A 83 12.35 -5.01 -3.14
N PHE A 84 11.96 -3.76 -2.86
CA PHE A 84 11.09 -3.45 -1.72
C PHE A 84 9.76 -4.19 -1.86
N SER A 85 9.07 -4.08 -3.01
CA SER A 85 7.80 -4.80 -3.22
C SER A 85 7.95 -6.31 -3.07
N LEU A 86 9.06 -6.91 -3.55
CA LEU A 86 9.34 -8.33 -3.38
C LEU A 86 9.59 -8.71 -1.92
N ASN A 87 10.21 -7.82 -1.13
CA ASN A 87 10.40 -8.04 0.30
C ASN A 87 9.05 -8.17 1.04
N GLN A 88 7.99 -7.50 0.58
CA GLN A 88 6.66 -7.67 1.16
C GLN A 88 6.14 -9.12 1.03
N LEU A 89 6.53 -9.84 -0.02
CA LEU A 89 6.12 -11.24 -0.23
C LEU A 89 6.64 -12.16 0.87
N LEU A 90 7.78 -11.84 1.49
CA LEU A 90 8.29 -12.62 2.62
C LEU A 90 7.36 -12.56 3.83
N TYR A 91 6.64 -11.45 4.01
CA TYR A 91 5.65 -11.32 5.08
C TYR A 91 4.37 -12.13 4.82
N LEU A 92 4.16 -12.65 3.60
CA LEU A 92 3.04 -13.56 3.33
C LEU A 92 3.13 -14.85 4.16
N LEU A 93 4.32 -15.26 4.58
CA LEU A 93 4.48 -16.40 5.49
C LEU A 93 3.73 -16.20 6.81
N ILE A 94 3.73 -14.96 7.33
CA ILE A 94 2.99 -14.58 8.53
C ILE A 94 1.48 -14.70 8.25
N ALA A 95 1.03 -14.15 7.12
CA ALA A 95 -0.36 -14.20 6.70
C ALA A 95 -0.85 -15.65 6.49
N MET A 96 -0.04 -16.51 5.87
CA MET A 96 -0.31 -17.93 5.67
C MET A 96 -0.42 -18.69 6.99
N TRP A 97 0.37 -18.34 8.00
CA TRP A 97 0.26 -18.92 9.34
C TRP A 97 -0.97 -18.43 10.11
N VAL A 98 -1.31 -17.13 10.00
CA VAL A 98 -2.50 -16.55 10.64
C VAL A 98 -3.78 -17.13 10.08
N TYR A 99 -3.84 -17.39 8.76
CA TYR A 99 -5.03 -17.88 8.07
C TYR A 99 -5.70 -19.09 8.74
N PRO A 100 -5.00 -20.19 9.08
CA PRO A 100 -5.60 -21.31 9.80
C PRO A 100 -5.56 -21.16 11.32
N THR A 101 -4.60 -20.41 11.87
CA THR A 101 -4.32 -20.41 13.32
C THR A 101 -5.17 -19.40 14.08
N VAL A 102 -5.32 -18.19 13.54
CA VAL A 102 -6.06 -17.08 14.16
C VAL A 102 -6.82 -16.31 13.07
N PRO A 103 -7.80 -16.94 12.39
CA PRO A 103 -8.40 -16.41 11.17
C PRO A 103 -9.06 -15.04 11.33
N GLU A 104 -9.61 -14.73 12.51
CA GLU A 104 -10.22 -13.42 12.77
C GLU A 104 -9.18 -12.27 12.74
N SER A 105 -7.92 -12.56 13.03
CA SER A 105 -6.83 -11.58 13.05
C SER A 105 -6.22 -11.31 11.66
N MET A 106 -6.70 -11.98 10.62
CA MET A 106 -6.10 -11.95 9.28
C MET A 106 -6.01 -10.54 8.70
N VAL A 107 -7.14 -9.81 8.69
CA VAL A 107 -7.23 -8.46 8.11
C VAL A 107 -6.35 -7.47 8.85
N MET A 108 -6.29 -7.58 10.18
CA MET A 108 -5.39 -6.80 11.02
C MET A 108 -3.92 -7.03 10.64
N VAL A 109 -3.50 -8.28 10.49
CA VAL A 109 -2.12 -8.62 10.15
C VAL A 109 -1.75 -8.13 8.76
N LEU A 110 -2.64 -8.27 7.77
CA LEU A 110 -2.43 -7.73 6.43
C LEU A 110 -2.30 -6.19 6.44
N ALA A 111 -3.15 -5.49 7.22
CA ALA A 111 -3.07 -4.04 7.38
C ALA A 111 -1.74 -3.59 8.02
N MET A 112 -1.27 -4.31 9.05
CA MET A 112 0.04 -4.03 9.67
C MET A 112 1.20 -4.25 8.69
N ILE A 113 1.18 -5.33 7.92
CA ILE A 113 2.20 -5.61 6.89
C ILE A 113 2.22 -4.50 5.86
N PHE A 114 1.05 -4.11 5.34
CA PHE A 114 0.93 -3.01 4.38
C PHE A 114 1.50 -1.71 4.94
N GLY A 115 1.09 -1.31 6.15
CA GLY A 115 1.55 -0.10 6.79
C GLY A 115 3.06 -0.09 6.96
N ALA A 116 3.63 -1.12 7.59
CA ALA A 116 5.08 -1.20 7.81
C ALA A 116 5.88 -1.17 6.50
N HIS A 117 5.32 -1.76 5.43
CA HIS A 117 5.94 -1.78 4.11
C HIS A 117 6.06 -0.40 3.44
N LEU A 118 5.35 0.61 3.93
CA LEU A 118 5.49 1.99 3.42
C LEU A 118 6.85 2.62 3.79
N LEU A 119 7.55 2.13 4.83
CA LEU A 119 8.76 2.79 5.35
C LEU A 119 9.90 2.89 4.32
N PRO A 120 10.29 1.80 3.60
CA PRO A 120 11.32 1.88 2.56
C PRO A 120 10.97 2.85 1.43
N PHE A 121 9.68 2.99 1.11
CA PHE A 121 9.20 3.95 0.12
C PHE A 121 9.23 5.40 0.63
N GLY A 122 9.09 5.63 1.93
CA GLY A 122 9.33 6.94 2.53
C GLY A 122 10.76 7.42 2.34
N TRP A 123 11.72 6.49 2.42
CA TRP A 123 13.08 6.75 1.99
C TRP A 123 13.17 6.91 0.46
N LEU A 124 12.67 5.99 -0.36
CA LEU A 124 12.82 6.08 -1.82
C LEU A 124 12.27 7.39 -2.41
N TYR A 125 11.07 7.79 -1.99
CA TYR A 125 10.35 8.96 -2.50
C TYR A 125 10.56 10.24 -1.68
N GLN A 126 11.41 10.21 -0.66
CA GLN A 126 11.65 11.35 0.24
C GLN A 126 10.35 11.94 0.80
N SER A 127 9.44 11.08 1.22
CA SER A 127 8.10 11.49 1.65
C SER A 127 7.91 11.27 3.15
N ARG A 128 7.65 12.37 3.86
CA ARG A 128 7.32 12.32 5.29
C ARG A 128 6.00 11.61 5.55
N ASN A 129 5.03 11.74 4.64
CA ASN A 129 3.73 11.07 4.76
C ASN A 129 3.87 9.55 4.75
N TYR A 130 4.72 8.99 3.88
CA TYR A 130 5.06 7.56 3.90
C TYR A 130 5.64 7.11 5.25
N ILE A 131 6.61 7.86 5.81
CA ILE A 131 7.27 7.52 7.08
C ILE A 131 6.30 7.58 8.27
N VAL A 132 5.45 8.61 8.32
CA VAL A 132 4.47 8.75 9.41
C VAL A 132 3.44 7.63 9.33
N LEU A 133 2.85 7.41 8.14
CA LEU A 133 1.84 6.38 7.95
C LEU A 133 2.39 4.97 8.14
N SER A 134 3.68 4.73 7.88
CA SER A 134 4.28 3.42 8.11
C SER A 134 4.31 3.00 9.58
N VAL A 135 4.21 3.97 10.50
CA VAL A 135 4.15 3.72 11.94
C VAL A 135 2.71 3.79 12.45
N VAL A 136 1.93 4.77 11.96
CA VAL A 136 0.54 4.97 12.40
C VAL A 136 -0.36 3.82 11.98
N ILE A 137 -0.28 3.36 10.72
CA ILE A 137 -1.19 2.33 10.20
C ILE A 137 -1.03 1.02 11.00
N PRO A 138 0.17 0.48 11.26
CA PRO A 138 0.29 -0.75 12.05
C PRO A 138 -0.24 -0.61 13.47
N ILE A 139 0.06 0.50 14.17
CA ILE A 139 -0.40 0.72 15.56
C ILE A 139 -1.93 0.81 15.62
N VAL A 140 -2.53 1.59 14.72
CA VAL A 140 -3.99 1.74 14.66
C VAL A 140 -4.66 0.43 14.23
N SER A 141 -4.08 -0.29 13.27
CA SER A 141 -4.60 -1.58 12.83
C SER A 141 -4.57 -2.60 13.95
N LEU A 142 -3.49 -2.67 14.73
CA LEU A 142 -3.39 -3.52 15.92
C LEU A 142 -4.47 -3.17 16.93
N TYR A 143 -4.61 -1.89 17.27
CA TYR A 143 -5.63 -1.44 18.22
C TYR A 143 -7.05 -1.82 17.73
N ILE A 144 -7.38 -1.52 16.47
CA ILE A 144 -8.70 -1.83 15.93
C ILE A 144 -8.92 -3.34 15.86
N GLY A 145 -7.95 -4.10 15.33
CA GLY A 145 -8.09 -5.53 15.10
C GLY A 145 -8.15 -6.38 16.37
N VAL A 146 -7.61 -5.91 17.49
CA VAL A 146 -7.76 -6.58 18.80
C VAL A 146 -9.12 -6.31 19.44
N ASN A 147 -9.72 -5.14 19.18
CA ASN A 147 -10.92 -4.69 19.89
C ASN A 147 -12.21 -4.77 19.07
N PHE A 148 -12.10 -4.88 17.74
CA PHE A 148 -13.22 -4.75 16.82
C PHE A 148 -13.19 -5.79 15.70
N PRO A 149 -14.33 -6.06 15.03
CA PRO A 149 -14.40 -7.04 13.95
C PRO A 149 -13.54 -6.66 12.72
N PRO A 150 -13.18 -7.64 11.86
CA PRO A 150 -12.28 -7.42 10.73
C PRO A 150 -12.73 -6.34 9.73
N TYR A 151 -14.04 -6.16 9.53
CA TYR A 151 -14.55 -5.13 8.62
C TYR A 151 -14.22 -3.70 9.10
N MET A 152 -14.05 -3.48 10.41
CA MET A 152 -13.65 -2.17 10.95
C MET A 152 -12.20 -1.84 10.61
N VAL A 153 -11.32 -2.85 10.60
CA VAL A 153 -9.94 -2.69 10.11
C VAL A 153 -9.94 -2.35 8.62
N ALA A 154 -10.72 -3.08 7.81
CA ALA A 154 -10.81 -2.80 6.38
C ALA A 154 -11.34 -1.37 6.10
N GLY A 155 -12.37 -0.93 6.83
CA GLY A 155 -12.87 0.44 6.76
C GLY A 155 -11.82 1.49 7.14
N ALA A 156 -11.05 1.24 8.20
CA ALA A 156 -9.96 2.13 8.62
C ALA A 156 -8.86 2.22 7.56
N MET A 157 -8.51 1.10 6.91
CA MET A 157 -7.54 1.07 5.82
C MET A 157 -7.98 1.92 4.62
N ILE A 158 -9.24 1.83 4.21
CA ILE A 158 -9.80 2.68 3.15
C ILE A 158 -9.64 4.16 3.51
N MET A 159 -9.97 4.54 4.76
CA MET A 159 -9.81 5.93 5.21
C MET A 159 -8.35 6.39 5.15
N PHE A 160 -7.41 5.56 5.63
CA PHE A 160 -5.99 5.88 5.57
C PHE A 160 -5.48 6.02 4.14
N GLU A 161 -5.86 5.12 3.23
CA GLU A 161 -5.37 5.12 1.86
C GLU A 161 -5.97 6.24 1.01
N VAL A 162 -7.23 6.62 1.25
CA VAL A 162 -7.83 7.83 0.66
C VAL A 162 -7.10 9.08 1.15
N LEU A 163 -6.91 9.21 2.46
CA LEU A 163 -6.14 10.32 3.03
C LEU A 163 -4.72 10.35 2.44
N PHE A 164 -4.07 9.20 2.36
CA PHE A 164 -2.72 9.08 1.84
C PHE A 164 -2.62 9.45 0.36
N SER A 165 -3.58 9.01 -0.46
CA SER A 165 -3.68 9.38 -1.87
C SER A 165 -3.83 10.89 -2.05
N LEU A 166 -4.64 11.55 -1.22
CA LEU A 166 -4.79 13.01 -1.23
C LEU A 166 -3.49 13.71 -0.83
N LEU A 167 -2.84 13.29 0.26
CA LEU A 167 -1.58 13.83 0.73
C LEU A 167 -0.47 13.69 -0.31
N LEU A 168 -0.34 12.51 -0.94
CA LEU A 168 0.63 12.29 -2.02
C LEU A 168 0.32 13.11 -3.26
N SER A 169 -0.96 13.26 -3.61
CA SER A 169 -1.36 14.12 -4.73
C SER A 169 -0.92 15.57 -4.50
N LEU A 170 -1.02 16.07 -3.26
CA LEU A 170 -0.53 17.40 -2.90
C LEU A 170 1.01 17.47 -2.94
N GLU A 171 1.71 16.45 -2.45
CA GLU A 171 3.17 16.39 -2.54
C GLU A 171 3.67 16.37 -3.99
N VAL A 172 3.03 15.59 -4.86
CA VAL A 172 3.38 15.49 -6.28
C VAL A 172 3.13 16.83 -6.99
N LYS A 173 2.02 17.51 -6.70
CA LYS A 173 1.73 18.85 -7.26
C LYS A 173 2.78 19.89 -6.85
N ARG A 174 3.22 19.86 -5.59
CA ARG A 174 4.29 20.74 -5.09
C ARG A 174 5.64 20.45 -5.73
N LEU A 175 5.92 19.18 -6.05
CA LEU A 175 7.15 18.80 -6.77
C LEU A 175 7.16 19.31 -8.21
N SER A 176 6.02 19.25 -8.91
CA SER A 176 5.95 19.78 -10.27
C SER A 176 6.06 21.30 -10.32
N SER A 177 5.49 22.03 -9.36
CA SER A 177 5.52 23.51 -9.33
C SER A 177 6.89 24.13 -8.99
N VAL A 178 7.86 23.32 -8.57
CA VAL A 178 9.25 23.78 -8.30
C VAL A 178 10.13 23.66 -9.56
N ASN A 179 9.66 22.93 -10.58
CA ASN A 179 10.36 22.75 -11.86
C ASN A 179 9.85 23.66 -12.99
N ASP A 180 8.81 24.46 -12.74
CA ASP A 180 8.28 25.49 -13.66
C ASP A 180 8.78 26.88 -13.22
#